data_AF-A0A0F8NBM0-F1
#
_entry.id   AF-A0A0F8NBM0-F1
#
_cell.length_a   1.000
_cell.length_b   1.000
_cell.length_c   1.000
_cell.angle_alpha   90.00
_cell.angle_beta   90.00
_cell.angle_gamma   90.00
#
_symmetry.space_group_name_H-M   'P 1'
#
loop_
_entity.id
_entity.type
_entity.pdbx_description
1 polymer ?
#
loop_
_entity_poly.entity_id
_entity_poly.type
_entity_poly.pdbx_seq_one_letter_code
_entity_poly.pdbx_strand_id
1 'polypeptide(L)'
;MKKIIDLCKLFIYFDTNNLRSISDKEVVYNKFELSNGFYRIENYLKRTSLSNNVTLAISEIVLMELIEQKINQYNSDKENYYKLKETVKTKYEKLKEMDEKISMLTQSKYIEGFELKVKDYSFDCPSAISEMAKEYISKKEIEIVKVPEETPIKATIFDSMIKRAIRKQYPFQKYNSNGKNFSDAGFKDVLIWESLLNYNGIKTYDEVIFVTGDNVFINCISEFNELVS
;
A
#
# COMPACT_ATOMS: atom_id res chain seq x y z
N MET A 1 10.57 32.77 -34.39
CA MET A 1 11.31 32.68 -33.12
C MET A 1 10.41 31.95 -32.13
N LYS A 2 10.51 30.61 -32.03
CA LYS A 2 9.79 29.86 -30.99
C LYS A 2 10.54 30.12 -29.69
N LYS A 3 9.91 30.78 -28.71
CA LYS A 3 10.40 30.74 -27.33
C LYS A 3 10.47 29.26 -26.97
N ILE A 4 11.69 28.76 -26.80
CA ILE A 4 11.92 27.55 -26.01
C ILE A 4 11.50 27.98 -24.61
N ILE A 5 10.25 27.72 -24.26
CA ILE A 5 9.85 27.69 -22.87
C ILE A 5 10.58 26.45 -22.37
N ASP A 6 11.61 26.62 -21.56
CA ASP A 6 12.10 25.51 -20.75
C ASP A 6 10.88 25.02 -19.97
N LEU A 7 10.39 23.84 -20.34
CA LEU A 7 9.20 23.27 -19.75
C LEU A 7 9.61 22.78 -18.37
N CYS A 8 9.14 23.50 -17.34
CA CYS A 8 9.32 23.14 -15.93
C CYS A 8 9.03 21.65 -15.73
N LYS A 9 10.04 20.91 -15.27
CA LYS A 9 9.99 19.50 -14.93
C LYS A 9 9.60 19.34 -13.48
N LEU A 10 8.48 18.65 -13.25
CA LEU A 10 7.91 18.45 -11.93
C LEU A 10 8.02 16.98 -11.51
N PHE A 11 8.48 16.75 -10.29
CA PHE A 11 8.49 15.43 -9.66
C PHE A 11 7.42 15.37 -8.57
N ILE A 12 6.41 14.51 -8.74
CA ILE A 12 5.37 14.28 -7.74
C ILE A 12 5.62 12.95 -7.05
N TYR A 13 6.04 13.02 -5.79
CA TYR A 13 6.36 11.87 -4.96
C TYR A 13 5.22 11.57 -4.00
N PHE A 14 4.78 10.31 -3.91
CA PHE A 14 3.63 9.95 -3.08
C PHE A 14 4.00 9.06 -1.90
N ASP A 15 3.35 9.34 -0.77
CA ASP A 15 3.29 8.48 0.41
C ASP A 15 2.09 7.51 0.33
N THR A 16 2.19 6.36 1.01
CA THR A 16 1.21 5.25 0.96
C THR A 16 -0.20 5.68 1.35
N ASN A 17 -0.33 6.57 2.35
CA ASN A 17 -1.63 7.01 2.85
C ASN A 17 -2.51 7.65 1.75
N ASN A 18 -1.88 8.27 0.76
CA ASN A 18 -2.58 8.86 -0.38
C ASN A 18 -2.87 7.88 -1.52
N LEU A 19 -2.36 6.65 -1.46
CA LEU A 19 -2.38 5.69 -2.57
C LEU A 19 -3.23 4.46 -2.30
N ARG A 20 -3.58 4.18 -1.05
CA ARG A 20 -4.38 3.01 -0.68
C ARG A 20 -5.73 2.98 -1.40
N SER A 21 -6.04 1.86 -2.05
CA SER A 21 -7.33 1.62 -2.72
C SER A 21 -8.27 0.87 -1.79
N ILE A 22 -9.39 1.52 -1.44
CA ILE A 22 -10.36 1.03 -0.46
C ILE A 22 -11.75 0.99 -1.12
N SER A 23 -12.49 -0.10 -0.91
CA SER A 23 -13.92 -0.24 -1.21
C SER A 23 -14.63 -0.72 0.04
N ASP A 24 -15.77 -0.12 0.38
CA ASP A 24 -16.56 -0.51 1.57
C ASP A 24 -15.76 -0.61 2.88
N LYS A 25 -14.73 0.26 3.03
CA LYS A 25 -13.77 0.33 4.16
C LYS A 25 -12.71 -0.78 4.19
N GLU A 26 -12.65 -1.64 3.19
CA GLU A 26 -11.68 -2.73 3.08
C GLU A 26 -10.72 -2.53 1.90
N VAL A 27 -9.55 -3.17 1.97
CA VAL A 27 -8.56 -3.09 0.89
C VAL A 27 -9.01 -3.95 -0.28
N VAL A 28 -9.11 -3.36 -1.46
CA VAL A 28 -9.41 -4.14 -2.67
C VAL A 28 -8.16 -4.90 -3.11
N TYR A 29 -8.19 -6.23 -3.18
CA TYR A 29 -7.04 -7.06 -3.59
C TYR A 29 -7.26 -7.85 -4.89
N ASN A 30 -8.47 -7.85 -5.47
CA ASN A 30 -8.75 -8.49 -6.75
C ASN A 30 -8.18 -7.74 -7.97
N LYS A 31 -7.59 -6.57 -7.75
CA LYS A 31 -6.87 -5.76 -8.74
C LYS A 31 -5.82 -4.90 -8.05
N PHE A 32 -4.79 -4.51 -8.79
CA PHE A 32 -3.83 -3.50 -8.34
C PHE A 32 -4.18 -2.14 -8.94
N GLU A 33 -4.73 -1.25 -8.12
CA GLU A 33 -5.04 0.13 -8.47
C GLU A 33 -4.69 1.01 -7.26
N LEU A 34 -4.36 2.27 -7.54
CA LEU A 34 -4.12 3.30 -6.52
C LEU A 34 -5.42 4.06 -6.21
N SER A 35 -5.37 4.94 -5.22
CA SER A 35 -6.51 5.71 -4.76
C SER A 35 -7.13 6.59 -5.85
N ASN A 36 -8.38 7.00 -5.62
CA ASN A 36 -9.05 8.01 -6.45
C ASN A 36 -8.29 9.35 -6.50
N GLY A 37 -7.52 9.69 -5.45
CA GLY A 37 -6.69 10.88 -5.42
C GLY A 37 -5.59 10.84 -6.48
N PHE A 38 -4.89 9.71 -6.58
CA PHE A 38 -3.90 9.48 -7.63
C PHE A 38 -4.53 9.58 -9.03
N TYR A 39 -5.68 8.91 -9.24
CA TYR A 39 -6.36 8.93 -10.54
C TYR A 39 -6.81 10.33 -10.96
N ARG A 40 -7.22 11.18 -10.01
CA ARG A 40 -7.56 12.59 -10.29
C ARG A 40 -6.36 13.37 -10.81
N ILE A 41 -5.19 13.20 -10.20
CA ILE A 41 -3.93 13.84 -10.63
C ILE A 41 -3.55 13.32 -12.01
N GLU A 42 -3.51 12.00 -12.21
CA GLU A 42 -3.18 11.37 -13.49
C GLU A 42 -4.07 11.90 -14.63
N ASN A 43 -5.40 11.91 -14.43
CA ASN A 43 -6.33 12.40 -15.43
C ASN A 43 -6.18 13.89 -15.71
N TYR A 44 -5.88 14.69 -14.68
CA TYR A 44 -5.62 16.12 -14.86
C TYR A 44 -4.40 16.33 -15.76
N LEU A 45 -3.30 15.61 -15.50
CA LEU A 45 -2.08 15.70 -16.31
C LEU A 45 -2.31 15.30 -17.77
N LYS A 46 -3.07 14.22 -17.99
CA LYS A 46 -3.44 13.77 -19.36
C LYS A 46 -4.28 14.81 -20.10
N ARG A 47 -5.30 15.34 -19.43
CA ARG A 47 -6.22 16.34 -20.02
C ARG A 47 -5.56 17.67 -20.32
N THR A 48 -4.49 18.01 -19.60
CA THR A 48 -3.73 19.25 -19.77
C THR A 48 -2.46 19.08 -20.62
N SER A 49 -2.21 17.86 -21.12
CA SER A 49 -0.99 17.52 -21.88
C SER A 49 0.32 17.81 -21.13
N LEU A 50 0.29 17.75 -19.80
CA LEU A 50 1.45 17.96 -18.93
C LEU A 50 2.22 16.68 -18.62
N SER A 51 1.70 15.51 -19.01
CA SER A 51 2.30 14.20 -18.70
C SER A 51 3.79 14.09 -19.05
N ASN A 52 4.26 14.76 -20.11
CA ASN A 52 5.66 14.70 -20.53
C ASN A 52 6.63 15.49 -19.62
N ASN A 53 6.11 16.39 -18.79
CA ASN A 53 6.90 17.23 -17.89
C ASN A 53 6.72 16.85 -16.42
N VAL A 54 5.85 15.88 -16.13
CA VAL A 54 5.52 15.49 -14.76
C VAL A 54 5.82 14.02 -14.57
N THR A 55 6.75 13.73 -13.67
CA THR A 55 7.04 12.36 -13.23
C THR A 55 6.23 12.06 -11.99
N LEU A 56 5.45 10.98 -12.03
CA LEU A 56 4.76 10.43 -10.87
C LEU A 56 5.65 9.35 -10.25
N ALA A 57 5.95 9.45 -8.97
CA ALA A 57 6.91 8.56 -8.32
C ALA A 57 6.43 8.08 -6.95
N ILE A 58 6.84 6.86 -6.59
CA ILE A 58 6.62 6.27 -5.28
C ILE A 58 7.92 5.63 -4.79
N SER A 59 8.08 5.50 -3.47
CA SER A 59 9.19 4.71 -2.93
C SER A 59 8.95 3.21 -3.14
N GLU A 60 10.02 2.42 -3.21
CA GLU A 60 9.90 0.96 -3.15
C GLU A 60 9.22 0.47 -1.87
N ILE A 61 9.40 1.21 -0.77
CA ILE A 61 8.80 0.93 0.54
C ILE A 61 7.28 1.12 0.50
N VAL A 62 6.82 2.19 -0.16
CA VAL A 62 5.40 2.46 -0.42
C VAL A 62 4.79 1.34 -1.27
N LEU A 63 5.49 0.91 -2.32
CA LEU A 63 5.03 -0.21 -3.17
C LEU A 63 4.91 -1.51 -2.37
N MET A 64 5.92 -1.85 -1.57
CA MET A 64 5.91 -3.02 -0.70
C MET A 64 4.74 -2.97 0.28
N GLU A 65 4.48 -1.82 0.89
CA GLU A 65 3.35 -1.64 1.82
C GLU A 65 2.00 -1.84 1.12
N LEU A 66 1.81 -1.29 -0.09
CA LEU A 66 0.57 -1.47 -0.85
C LEU A 66 0.32 -2.94 -1.23
N ILE A 67 1.37 -3.68 -1.57
CA ILE A 67 1.31 -5.13 -1.84
C ILE A 67 0.94 -5.88 -0.56
N GLU A 68 1.64 -5.60 0.54
CA GLU A 68 1.46 -6.25 1.83
C GLU A 68 0.05 -6.01 2.40
N GLN A 69 -0.50 -4.81 2.26
CA GLN A 69 -1.88 -4.50 2.66
C GLN A 69 -2.91 -5.35 1.91
N LYS A 70 -2.71 -5.59 0.61
CA LYS A 70 -3.61 -6.43 -0.20
C LYS A 70 -3.49 -7.91 0.18
N ILE A 71 -2.27 -8.40 0.41
CA ILE A 71 -2.02 -9.78 0.88
C ILE A 71 -2.69 -10.00 2.24
N ASN A 72 -2.54 -9.05 3.16
CA ASN A 72 -3.13 -9.16 4.50
C ASN A 72 -4.66 -9.14 4.48
N GLN A 73 -5.30 -8.33 3.64
CA GLN A 73 -6.74 -8.39 3.46
C GLN A 73 -7.18 -9.76 2.91
N TYR A 74 -6.52 -10.26 1.87
CA TYR A 74 -6.84 -11.60 1.34
C TYR A 74 -6.70 -12.69 2.41
N ASN A 75 -5.64 -12.66 3.21
CA ASN A 75 -5.44 -13.63 4.28
C ASN A 75 -6.52 -13.52 5.37
N SER A 76 -6.95 -12.30 5.71
CA SER A 76 -8.05 -12.07 6.64
C SER A 76 -9.36 -12.64 6.11
N ASP A 77 -9.69 -12.38 4.85
CA ASP A 77 -10.92 -12.87 4.22
C ASP A 77 -10.89 -14.39 4.06
N LYS A 78 -9.73 -14.96 3.74
CA LYS A 78 -9.50 -16.41 3.71
C LYS A 78 -9.71 -17.04 5.09
N GLU A 79 -9.20 -16.43 6.15
CA GLU A 79 -9.41 -16.92 7.52
C GLU A 79 -10.90 -16.85 7.91
N ASN A 80 -11.58 -15.74 7.61
CA ASN A 80 -13.01 -15.56 7.85
C ASN A 80 -13.84 -16.59 7.09
N TYR A 81 -13.48 -16.86 5.83
CA TYR A 81 -14.08 -17.92 5.02
C TYR A 81 -13.94 -19.29 5.69
N TYR A 82 -12.76 -19.66 6.19
CA TYR A 82 -12.58 -20.94 6.88
C TYR A 82 -13.37 -21.03 8.19
N LYS A 83 -13.47 -19.94 8.97
CA LYS A 83 -14.30 -19.89 10.17
C LYS A 83 -15.79 -20.08 9.84
N LEU A 84 -16.26 -19.45 8.78
CA LEU A 84 -17.63 -19.61 8.31
C LEU A 84 -17.89 -21.03 7.79
N LYS A 85 -16.96 -21.59 6.99
CA LYS A 85 -16.98 -22.96 6.49
C LYS A 85 -17.19 -23.95 7.64
N GLU A 86 -16.41 -23.83 8.71
CA GLU A 86 -16.52 -24.71 9.87
C GLU A 86 -17.84 -24.51 10.61
N THR A 87 -18.28 -23.26 10.78
CA THR A 87 -19.56 -22.94 11.43
C THR A 87 -20.76 -23.55 10.69
N VAL A 88 -20.78 -23.46 9.35
CA VAL A 88 -21.84 -24.05 8.52
C VAL A 88 -21.81 -25.57 8.62
N LYS A 89 -20.61 -26.17 8.55
CA LYS A 89 -20.42 -27.62 8.70
C LYS A 89 -20.98 -28.14 10.03
N THR A 90 -20.61 -27.52 11.16
CA THR A 90 -21.12 -27.91 12.49
C THR A 90 -22.64 -27.75 12.60
N LYS A 91 -23.21 -26.67 12.06
CA LYS A 91 -24.68 -26.49 12.08
C LYS A 91 -25.39 -27.55 11.24
N TYR A 92 -24.83 -27.90 10.09
CA TYR A 92 -25.38 -28.95 9.24
C TYR A 92 -25.33 -30.33 9.90
N GLU A 93 -24.22 -30.69 10.56
CA GLU A 93 -24.11 -31.94 11.32
C GLU A 93 -25.20 -32.05 12.40
N LYS A 94 -25.44 -30.97 13.15
CA LYS A 94 -26.54 -30.91 14.15
C LYS A 94 -27.93 -31.08 13.52
N LEU A 95 -28.17 -30.49 12.36
CA LEU A 95 -29.44 -30.66 11.64
C LEU A 95 -29.64 -32.10 11.19
N LYS A 96 -28.57 -32.76 10.71
CA LYS A 96 -28.60 -34.16 10.30
C LYS A 96 -28.90 -35.09 11.47
N GLU A 97 -28.24 -34.89 12.62
CA GLU A 97 -28.54 -35.66 13.84
C GLU A 97 -30.00 -35.52 14.28
N MET A 98 -30.59 -34.33 14.11
CA MET A 98 -31.98 -34.08 14.44
C MET A 98 -32.95 -34.74 13.44
N ASP A 99 -32.65 -34.69 12.14
CA ASP A 99 -33.42 -35.38 11.10
C ASP A 99 -33.41 -36.89 11.29
N GLU A 100 -32.27 -37.48 11.67
CA GLU A 100 -32.18 -38.91 12.02
C GLU A 100 -33.12 -39.27 13.18
N LYS A 101 -33.15 -38.45 14.24
CA LYS A 101 -34.07 -38.66 15.39
C LYS A 101 -35.54 -38.52 14.98
N ILE A 102 -35.88 -37.55 14.14
CA ILE A 102 -37.25 -37.35 13.64
C ILE A 102 -37.66 -38.50 12.73
N SER A 103 -36.76 -38.99 11.88
CA SER A 103 -37.00 -40.12 11.00
C SER A 103 -37.30 -41.40 11.78
N MET A 104 -36.62 -41.64 12.91
CA MET A 104 -36.96 -42.75 13.82
C MET A 104 -38.39 -42.66 14.37
N LEU A 105 -38.93 -41.45 14.56
CA LEU A 105 -40.27 -41.24 15.09
C LEU A 105 -41.36 -41.22 14.01
N THR A 106 -41.04 -40.73 12.81
CA THR A 106 -42.02 -40.41 11.76
C THR A 106 -41.90 -41.28 10.51
N GLN A 107 -40.91 -42.17 10.45
CA GLN A 107 -40.56 -42.99 9.28
C GLN A 107 -40.37 -42.17 8.00
N SER A 108 -40.03 -40.88 8.15
CA SER A 108 -39.88 -39.91 7.07
C SER A 108 -38.56 -39.17 7.23
N LYS A 109 -37.81 -39.05 6.14
CA LYS A 109 -36.50 -38.35 6.10
C LYS A 109 -36.67 -37.01 5.39
N TYR A 110 -36.27 -35.92 6.05
CA TYR A 110 -36.52 -34.57 5.55
C TYR A 110 -35.27 -33.92 4.97
N ILE A 111 -34.08 -34.43 5.29
CA ILE A 111 -32.82 -33.92 4.74
C ILE A 111 -32.20 -34.97 3.79
N GLU A 112 -32.31 -34.73 2.49
CA GLU A 112 -31.59 -35.49 1.46
C GLU A 112 -30.83 -34.57 0.48
N GLY A 113 -29.63 -34.98 0.10
CA GLY A 113 -28.94 -34.44 -1.08
C GLY A 113 -28.02 -33.22 -0.87
N PHE A 114 -27.77 -32.77 0.36
CA PHE A 114 -26.81 -31.67 0.58
C PHE A 114 -25.39 -32.19 0.82
N GLU A 115 -24.52 -32.01 -0.17
CA GLU A 115 -23.09 -32.25 -0.08
C GLU A 115 -22.37 -30.89 -0.13
N LEU A 116 -21.69 -30.54 0.96
CA LEU A 116 -20.93 -29.29 1.07
C LEU A 116 -19.64 -29.43 0.25
N LYS A 117 -19.73 -29.17 -1.06
CA LYS A 117 -18.59 -29.19 -1.98
C LYS A 117 -17.71 -27.98 -1.76
N VAL A 118 -16.84 -28.06 -0.75
CA VAL A 118 -15.84 -27.04 -0.52
C VAL A 118 -14.55 -27.44 -1.22
N LYS A 119 -14.25 -26.75 -2.31
CA LYS A 119 -12.95 -26.89 -2.96
C LYS A 119 -11.92 -26.11 -2.16
N ASP A 120 -10.89 -26.80 -1.70
CA ASP A 120 -9.69 -26.14 -1.18
C ASP A 120 -8.85 -25.72 -2.38
N TYR A 121 -8.87 -24.42 -2.67
CA TYR A 121 -8.04 -23.83 -3.71
C TYR A 121 -6.72 -23.36 -3.09
N SER A 122 -5.61 -23.92 -3.56
CA SER A 122 -4.29 -23.32 -3.32
C SER A 122 -4.10 -22.17 -4.31
N PHE A 123 -4.34 -20.95 -3.85
CA PHE A 123 -4.07 -19.73 -4.63
C PHE A 123 -2.89 -18.98 -4.00
N ASP A 124 -1.84 -18.78 -4.79
CA ASP A 124 -0.66 -17.99 -4.44
C ASP A 124 -0.94 -16.49 -4.64
N CYS A 125 -1.65 -15.92 -3.66
CA CYS A 125 -2.03 -14.52 -3.66
C CYS A 125 -0.82 -13.56 -3.67
N PRO A 126 0.26 -13.79 -2.89
CA PRO A 126 1.46 -12.94 -2.94
C PRO A 126 2.04 -12.78 -4.34
N SER A 127 2.21 -13.88 -5.09
CA SER A 127 2.73 -13.83 -6.45
C SER A 127 1.78 -13.09 -7.39
N ALA A 128 0.47 -13.40 -7.34
CA ALA A 128 -0.52 -12.75 -8.18
C ALA A 128 -0.61 -11.23 -7.95
N ILE A 129 -0.60 -10.77 -6.69
CA ILE A 129 -0.60 -9.33 -6.36
C ILE A 129 0.68 -8.66 -6.84
N SER A 130 1.83 -9.32 -6.66
CA SER A 130 3.12 -8.78 -7.09
C SER A 130 3.20 -8.61 -8.61
N GLU A 131 2.65 -9.55 -9.37
CA GLU A 131 2.55 -9.45 -10.84
C GLU A 131 1.62 -8.31 -11.27
N MET A 132 0.41 -8.22 -10.68
CA MET A 132 -0.51 -7.11 -10.95
C MET A 132 0.12 -5.75 -10.62
N ALA A 133 0.89 -5.67 -9.53
CA ALA A 133 1.60 -4.45 -9.16
C ALA A 133 2.64 -4.05 -10.22
N LYS A 134 3.48 -4.99 -10.66
CA LYS A 134 4.48 -4.75 -11.72
C LYS A 134 3.84 -4.27 -13.02
N GLU A 135 2.77 -4.95 -13.46
CA GLU A 135 2.03 -4.55 -14.66
C GLU A 135 1.47 -3.13 -14.52
N TYR A 136 0.84 -2.83 -13.38
CA TYR A 136 0.25 -1.52 -13.13
C TYR A 136 1.29 -0.40 -13.12
N ILE A 137 2.40 -0.57 -12.38
CA ILE A 137 3.48 0.43 -12.30
C ILE A 137 4.06 0.70 -13.69
N SER A 138 4.35 -0.36 -14.46
CA SER A 138 4.87 -0.23 -15.82
C SER A 138 3.87 0.48 -16.75
N LYS A 139 2.61 0.07 -16.74
CA LYS A 139 1.54 0.66 -17.57
C LYS A 139 1.30 2.13 -17.27
N LYS A 140 1.50 2.54 -16.01
CA LYS A 140 1.28 3.91 -15.54
C LYS A 140 2.54 4.76 -15.61
N GLU A 141 3.67 4.19 -16.03
CA GLU A 141 4.97 4.86 -16.09
C GLU A 141 5.33 5.50 -14.74
N ILE A 142 4.98 4.84 -13.63
CA ILE A 142 5.27 5.32 -12.29
C ILE A 142 6.73 5.01 -11.98
N GLU A 143 7.49 6.03 -11.61
CA GLU A 143 8.87 5.85 -11.21
C GLU A 143 8.96 5.26 -9.80
N ILE A 144 9.76 4.19 -9.65
CA ILE A 144 10.05 3.58 -8.35
C ILE A 144 11.37 4.13 -7.84
N VAL A 145 11.30 4.94 -6.80
CA VAL A 145 12.48 5.44 -6.08
C VAL A 145 12.92 4.38 -5.07
N LYS A 146 14.08 3.79 -5.34
CA LYS A 146 14.70 2.81 -4.45
C LYS A 146 15.60 3.49 -3.44
N VAL A 147 15.79 2.83 -2.29
CA VAL A 147 16.91 3.18 -1.42
C VAL A 147 18.20 2.79 -2.14
N PRO A 148 19.20 3.69 -2.24
CA PRO A 148 20.47 3.38 -2.89
C PRO A 148 21.10 2.08 -2.36
N GLU A 149 21.52 1.21 -3.27
CA GLU A 149 22.12 -0.08 -2.93
C GLU A 149 23.63 0.03 -2.66
N GLU A 150 24.26 1.14 -3.07
CA GLU A 150 25.69 1.36 -2.91
C GLU A 150 26.08 1.41 -1.42
N THR A 151 26.97 0.50 -1.01
CA THR A 151 27.35 0.29 0.40
C THR A 151 27.70 1.59 1.16
N PRO A 152 28.49 2.55 0.63
CA PRO A 152 28.81 3.78 1.34
C PRO A 152 27.59 4.68 1.59
N ILE A 153 26.67 4.76 0.61
CA ILE A 153 25.44 5.55 0.71
C ILE A 153 24.49 4.87 1.68
N LYS A 154 24.31 3.55 1.57
CA LYS A 154 23.48 2.75 2.47
C LYS A 154 23.95 2.83 3.93
N ALA A 155 25.26 2.82 4.17
CA ALA A 155 25.83 3.01 5.51
C ALA A 155 25.52 4.42 6.05
N THR A 156 25.63 5.44 5.21
CA THR A 156 25.31 6.83 5.57
C THR A 156 23.83 7.01 5.90
N ILE A 157 22.94 6.42 5.10
CA ILE A 157 21.49 6.38 5.36
C ILE A 157 21.22 5.68 6.68
N PHE A 158 21.83 4.52 6.92
CA PHE A 158 21.65 3.78 8.16
C PHE A 158 22.12 4.58 9.39
N ASP A 159 23.27 5.26 9.31
CA ASP A 159 23.76 6.16 10.36
C ASP A 159 22.81 7.35 10.58
N SER A 160 22.25 7.91 9.51
CA SER A 160 21.22 8.94 9.58
C SER A 160 19.99 8.43 10.34
N MET A 161 19.47 7.26 9.95
CA MET A 161 18.33 6.62 10.61
C MET A 161 18.58 6.40 12.11
N ILE A 162 19.76 5.88 12.49
CA ILE A 162 20.14 5.69 13.90
C ILE A 162 20.15 7.02 14.64
N LYS A 163 20.80 8.05 14.08
CA LYS A 163 20.86 9.39 14.71
C LYS A 163 19.47 9.97 14.91
N ARG A 164 18.60 9.88 13.89
CA ARG A 164 17.23 10.38 13.98
C ARG A 164 16.43 9.62 15.04
N ALA A 165 16.56 8.29 15.11
CA ALA A 165 15.87 7.48 16.10
C ALA A 165 16.29 7.83 17.54
N ILE A 166 17.60 7.94 17.80
CA ILE A 166 18.14 8.29 19.13
C ILE A 166 17.69 9.69 19.54
N ARG A 167 17.76 10.65 18.61
CA ARG A 167 17.45 12.06 18.86
C ARG A 167 15.96 12.39 18.75
N LYS A 168 15.12 11.41 18.39
CA LYS A 168 13.69 11.58 18.09
C LYS A 168 13.44 12.69 17.06
N GLN A 169 14.32 12.79 16.07
CA GLN A 169 14.17 13.75 14.97
C GLN A 169 13.11 13.27 13.98
N TYR A 170 12.52 14.20 13.24
CA TYR A 170 11.56 13.87 12.20
C TYR A 170 12.18 12.93 11.14
N PRO A 171 11.41 11.95 10.62
CA PRO A 171 10.01 11.65 10.94
C PRO A 171 9.79 10.61 12.08
N PHE A 172 10.78 10.33 12.94
CA PHE A 172 10.61 9.48 14.16
C PHE A 172 9.83 10.15 15.31
N GLN A 173 9.41 11.41 15.17
CA GLN A 173 8.72 12.11 16.24
C GLN A 173 7.23 11.78 16.25
N LYS A 174 6.76 11.18 17.36
CA LYS A 174 5.33 10.90 17.58
C LYS A 174 4.53 12.21 17.57
N TYR A 175 3.54 12.28 16.71
CA TYR A 175 2.49 13.29 16.85
C TYR A 175 1.58 12.91 18.03
N ASN A 176 1.49 13.78 19.03
CA ASN A 176 0.50 13.65 20.10
C ASN A 176 -0.89 14.00 19.53
N SER A 177 -1.63 13.00 19.05
CA SER A 177 -3.08 13.12 18.88
C SER A 177 -3.78 12.30 19.96
N ASN A 178 -4.50 12.98 20.85
CA ASN A 178 -5.43 12.38 21.82
C ASN A 178 -4.85 11.28 22.74
N GLY A 179 -3.65 11.48 23.28
CA GLY A 179 -3.12 10.66 24.39
C GLY A 179 -2.77 9.20 24.06
N LYS A 180 -2.79 8.80 22.78
CA LYS A 180 -2.38 7.46 22.35
C LYS A 180 -0.95 7.47 21.82
N ASN A 181 -0.07 6.78 22.53
CA ASN A 181 1.30 6.50 22.09
C ASN A 181 1.29 5.37 21.06
N PHE A 182 1.43 5.68 19.77
CA PHE A 182 1.62 4.65 18.74
C PHE A 182 3.04 4.08 18.84
N SER A 183 3.20 2.76 18.82
CA SER A 183 4.45 2.05 19.14
C SER A 183 5.46 1.98 17.98
N ASP A 184 5.03 2.13 16.73
CA ASP A 184 5.87 2.00 15.51
C ASP A 184 6.25 3.34 14.84
N ALA A 185 5.88 4.47 15.46
CA ALA A 185 5.77 5.76 14.79
C ALA A 185 7.09 6.23 14.13
N GLY A 186 7.14 6.17 12.80
CA GLY A 186 8.10 6.91 11.98
C GLY A 186 9.16 6.08 11.25
N PHE A 187 9.39 4.80 11.55
CA PHE A 187 10.47 4.06 10.87
C PHE A 187 10.25 3.96 9.36
N LYS A 188 9.03 3.60 8.95
CA LYS A 188 8.62 3.61 7.56
C LYS A 188 8.79 5.00 6.93
N ASP A 189 8.32 6.02 7.64
CA ASP A 189 8.34 7.40 7.17
C ASP A 189 9.78 7.88 6.95
N VAL A 190 10.73 7.41 7.78
CA VAL A 190 12.16 7.68 7.62
C VAL A 190 12.68 7.00 6.37
N LEU A 191 12.32 5.74 6.12
CA LEU A 191 12.75 5.05 4.89
C LEU A 191 12.21 5.73 3.63
N ILE A 192 10.95 6.17 3.64
CA ILE A 192 10.36 6.96 2.54
C ILE A 192 11.15 8.25 2.36
N TRP A 193 11.43 8.98 3.44
CA TRP A 193 12.18 10.22 3.42
C TRP A 193 13.61 10.05 2.90
N GLU A 194 14.35 9.09 3.43
CA GLU A 194 15.73 8.80 3.04
C GLU A 194 15.80 8.34 1.58
N SER A 195 14.81 7.60 1.08
CA SER A 195 14.77 7.24 -0.34
C SER A 195 14.58 8.46 -1.25
N LEU A 196 13.80 9.47 -0.83
CA LEU A 196 13.66 10.72 -1.56
C LEU A 196 14.93 11.58 -1.51
N LEU A 197 15.50 11.78 -0.32
CA LEU A 197 16.71 12.59 -0.12
C LEU A 197 17.91 12.08 -0.92
N ASN A 198 18.03 10.77 -1.07
CA ASN A 198 19.14 10.14 -1.76
C ASN A 198 18.81 9.73 -3.21
N TYR A 199 17.69 10.21 -3.75
CA TYR A 199 17.32 9.95 -5.14
C TYR A 199 18.12 10.86 -6.09
N ASN A 200 19.11 10.30 -6.78
CA ASN A 200 20.02 11.06 -7.66
C ASN A 200 19.30 11.83 -8.78
N GLY A 201 18.16 11.33 -9.27
CA GLY A 201 17.40 11.98 -10.34
C GLY A 201 16.74 13.29 -9.92
N ILE A 202 16.62 13.57 -8.63
CA ILE A 202 15.85 14.71 -8.11
C ILE A 202 16.37 16.06 -8.61
N LYS A 203 17.69 16.18 -8.81
CA LYS A 203 18.36 17.41 -9.29
C LYS A 203 18.05 17.74 -10.76
N THR A 204 17.36 16.86 -11.48
CA THR A 204 16.97 17.07 -12.88
C THR A 204 15.58 17.71 -13.02
N TYR A 205 14.90 17.92 -11.90
CA TYR A 205 13.57 18.52 -11.81
C TYR A 205 13.67 19.95 -11.26
N ASP A 206 12.80 20.82 -11.76
CA ASP A 206 12.71 22.22 -11.32
C ASP A 206 11.91 22.35 -10.02
N GLU A 207 10.94 21.44 -9.80
CA GLU A 207 10.09 21.43 -8.62
C GLU A 207 9.80 20.00 -8.16
N VAL A 208 9.66 19.83 -6.84
CA VAL A 208 9.33 18.56 -6.19
C VAL A 208 8.13 18.76 -5.28
N ILE A 209 7.09 17.97 -5.49
CA ILE A 209 5.91 17.93 -4.64
C ILE A 209 5.87 16.59 -3.92
N PHE A 210 5.94 16.62 -2.59
CA PHE A 210 5.71 15.44 -1.77
C PHE A 210 4.27 15.40 -1.27
N VAL A 211 3.50 14.41 -1.75
CA VAL A 211 2.08 14.21 -1.43
C VAL A 211 1.95 13.24 -0.27
N THR A 212 1.81 13.79 0.94
CA THR A 212 1.63 13.03 2.19
C THR A 212 0.41 13.52 2.96
N GLY A 213 -0.24 12.60 3.68
CA GLY A 213 -1.27 12.93 4.67
C GLY A 213 -0.70 13.19 6.06
N ASP A 214 0.60 12.96 6.25
CA ASP A 214 1.27 13.03 7.55
C ASP A 214 1.97 14.38 7.72
N ASN A 215 1.46 15.17 8.66
CA ASN A 215 2.03 16.48 9.00
C ASN A 215 3.46 16.42 9.56
N VAL A 216 3.95 15.21 9.90
CA VAL A 216 5.31 14.98 10.40
C VAL A 216 6.38 15.49 9.43
N PHE A 217 6.12 15.39 8.12
CA PHE A 217 7.05 15.77 7.06
C PHE A 217 7.17 17.28 6.82
N ILE A 218 6.26 18.10 7.38
CA ILE A 218 6.35 19.57 7.28
C ILE A 218 7.69 20.06 7.86
N ASN A 219 8.17 19.40 8.91
CA ASN A 219 9.45 19.73 9.55
C ASN A 219 10.68 19.17 8.82
N CYS A 220 10.49 18.44 7.73
CA CYS A 220 11.58 17.91 6.91
C CYS A 220 11.91 18.83 5.71
N ILE A 221 11.09 19.86 5.44
CA ILE A 221 11.24 20.73 4.25
C ILE A 221 12.58 21.47 4.25
N SER A 222 13.05 21.97 5.40
CA SER A 222 14.33 22.68 5.48
C SER A 222 15.50 21.77 5.11
N GLU A 223 15.49 20.54 5.61
CA GLU A 223 16.51 19.52 5.30
C GLU A 223 16.52 19.19 3.80
N PHE A 224 15.34 19.04 3.20
CA PHE A 224 15.24 18.80 1.77
C PHE A 224 15.90 19.92 0.97
N ASN A 225 15.57 21.18 1.31
CA ASN A 225 16.13 22.33 0.62
C ASN A 225 17.65 22.43 0.81
N GLU A 226 18.19 22.07 1.98
CA GLU A 226 19.64 22.09 2.22
C GLU A 226 20.41 21.03 1.42
N LEU A 227 19.81 19.86 1.17
CA LEU A 227 20.47 18.72 0.52
C LEU A 227 20.27 18.69 -1.00
N VAL A 228 19.16 19.25 -1.48
CA VAL A 228 18.74 19.18 -2.89
C VAL A 228 19.06 20.45 -3.69
N SER A 229 19.20 21.61 -3.02
CA SER A 229 19.70 22.85 -3.65
C SER A 229 21.16 22.75 -4.07
#